data_AF-A0AAV4ZTG7-F1
#
_entry.id   AF-A0AAV4ZTG7-F1
#
_cell.length_a   1.000
_cell.length_b   1.000
_cell.length_c   1.000
_cell.angle_alpha   90.00
_cell.angle_beta   90.00
_cell.angle_gamma   90.00
#
_symmetry.space_group_name_H-M   'P 1'
#
loop_
_entity.id
_entity.type
_entity.pdbx_description
1 polymer ?
#
loop_
_entity_poly.entity_id
_entity_poly.type
_entity_poly.pdbx_seq_one_letter_code
_entity_poly.pdbx_strand_id
1 'polypeptide(L)'
;MPPEAAAEEEPGIDPFADLLFALIAMVLPAILVLLPALHLGAVRRPAAEAAPTTPPSPAVTVGGHPAATIVAEAGGLRLASAGNRRIPLDAVPDDRALRDALAALRAAETPLLVLIEPAGLEAAFLLEPVAAAHGPVRIAQLRTATPCAEARDPALARACALPPGTGAR
;
A
#
# COMPACT_ATOMS: atom_id res chain seq x y z
N MET A 1 -52.71 0.14 49.77
CA MET A 1 -51.55 -0.28 48.95
C MET A 1 -51.11 0.90 48.11
N PRO A 2 -50.04 1.62 48.45
CA PRO A 2 -49.39 2.56 47.54
C PRO A 2 -48.37 1.82 46.64
N PRO A 3 -48.08 2.32 45.43
CA PRO A 3 -47.17 1.68 44.48
C PRO A 3 -45.69 1.87 44.87
N GLU A 4 -44.91 0.80 44.73
CA GLU A 4 -43.45 0.79 44.73
C GLU A 4 -42.92 1.73 43.63
N ALA A 5 -42.17 2.75 44.04
CA ALA A 5 -41.39 3.57 43.12
C ALA A 5 -40.16 2.77 42.69
N ALA A 6 -40.09 2.44 41.39
CA ALA A 6 -38.88 1.92 40.77
C ALA A 6 -37.79 3.01 40.84
N ALA A 7 -36.68 2.70 41.50
CA ALA A 7 -35.49 3.54 41.49
C ALA A 7 -34.86 3.45 40.10
N GLU A 8 -34.81 4.56 39.37
CA GLU A 8 -34.03 4.70 38.15
C GLU A 8 -32.54 4.71 38.56
N GLU A 9 -31.80 3.67 38.18
CA GLU A 9 -30.34 3.64 38.25
C GLU A 9 -29.80 4.69 37.27
N GLU A 10 -29.30 5.81 37.79
CA GLU A 10 -28.56 6.78 37.00
C GLU A 10 -27.31 6.10 36.42
N PRO A 11 -27.03 6.24 35.11
CA PRO A 11 -25.86 5.62 34.49
C PRO A 11 -24.59 6.18 35.12
N GLY A 12 -23.93 5.35 35.93
CA GLY A 12 -22.67 5.67 36.57
C GLY A 12 -21.60 5.93 35.51
N ILE A 13 -21.14 7.17 35.44
CA ILE A 13 -20.00 7.57 34.63
C ILE A 13 -18.77 6.85 35.17
N ASP A 14 -18.19 5.93 34.39
CA ASP A 14 -16.90 5.30 34.72
C ASP A 14 -15.78 6.26 34.27
N PRO A 15 -15.14 6.97 35.22
CA PRO A 15 -14.14 7.98 34.88
C PRO A 15 -12.92 7.38 34.20
N PHE A 16 -12.66 6.08 34.37
CA PHE A 16 -11.54 5.40 33.75
C PHE A 16 -11.83 5.09 32.28
N ALA A 17 -13.05 4.63 31.97
CA ALA A 17 -13.48 4.39 30.59
C ALA A 17 -13.50 5.69 29.77
N ASP A 18 -13.99 6.78 30.35
CA ASP A 18 -14.02 8.09 29.70
C ASP A 18 -12.61 8.67 29.46
N LEU A 19 -11.70 8.50 30.44
CA LEU A 19 -10.30 8.90 30.27
C LEU A 19 -9.63 8.10 29.15
N LEU A 20 -9.87 6.79 29.08
CA LEU A 20 -9.32 5.93 28.04
C LEU A 20 -9.85 6.32 26.66
N PHE A 21 -11.16 6.59 26.55
CA PHE A 21 -11.80 7.03 25.31
C PHE A 21 -11.25 8.39 24.86
N ALA A 22 -11.10 9.34 25.78
CA ALA A 22 -10.53 10.65 25.48
C ALA A 22 -9.06 10.53 25.01
N LEU A 23 -8.27 9.66 25.66
CA LEU A 23 -6.88 9.42 25.27
C LEU A 23 -6.79 8.80 23.87
N ILE A 24 -7.60 7.79 23.58
CA ILE A 24 -7.65 7.15 22.25
C ILE A 24 -8.09 8.16 21.20
N ALA A 25 -9.15 8.94 21.47
CA ALA A 25 -9.66 9.96 20.56
C ALA A 25 -8.66 11.09 20.31
N MET A 26 -7.74 11.36 21.25
CA MET A 26 -6.68 12.35 21.07
C MET A 26 -5.48 11.79 20.28
N VAL A 27 -5.05 10.57 20.59
CA VAL A 27 -3.84 9.97 20.02
C VAL A 27 -4.08 9.46 18.59
N LEU A 28 -5.25 8.90 18.30
CA LEU A 28 -5.59 8.36 16.99
C LEU A 28 -5.48 9.39 15.84
N PRO A 29 -6.06 10.60 15.92
CA PRO A 29 -5.89 11.60 14.87
C PRO A 29 -4.44 12.11 14.79
N ALA A 30 -3.71 12.19 15.91
CA ALA A 30 -2.30 12.57 15.89
C ALA A 30 -1.46 11.55 15.10
N ILE A 31 -1.69 10.24 15.31
CA ILE A 31 -1.04 9.17 14.54
C ILE A 31 -1.41 9.28 13.05
N LEU A 32 -2.68 9.47 12.72
CA LEU A 32 -3.15 9.59 11.33
C LEU A 32 -2.57 10.83 10.61
N VAL A 33 -2.35 11.93 11.33
CA VAL A 33 -1.74 13.17 10.80
C VAL A 33 -0.21 13.07 10.70
N LEU A 34 0.45 12.23 11.52
CA LEU A 34 1.90 11.99 11.47
C LEU A 34 2.32 10.89 10.48
N LEU A 35 1.42 9.97 10.11
CA LEU A 35 1.70 8.95 9.09
C LEU A 35 2.05 9.46 7.66
N PRO A 36 1.60 10.63 7.16
CA PRO A 36 1.96 11.06 5.81
C PRO A 36 3.42 11.55 5.75
N ALA A 37 4.21 11.53 6.82
CA ALA A 37 5.62 11.93 6.77
C ALA A 37 6.61 10.81 6.41
N LEU A 38 6.16 9.54 6.33
CA LEU A 38 6.96 8.46 5.73
C LEU A 38 6.79 8.48 4.20
N HIS A 39 6.99 9.65 3.59
CA HIS A 39 7.00 9.81 2.14
C HIS A 39 8.34 9.33 1.58
N LEU A 40 8.31 8.07 1.16
CA LEU A 40 8.86 7.56 -0.10
C LEU A 40 9.56 8.64 -0.94
N GLY A 41 10.90 8.57 -0.97
CA GLY A 41 11.69 9.34 -1.92
C GLY A 41 11.13 9.11 -3.33
N ALA A 42 10.79 10.21 -4.01
CA ALA A 42 10.25 10.21 -5.35
C ALA A 42 11.07 9.29 -6.26
N VAL A 43 10.42 8.28 -6.85
CA VAL A 43 11.01 7.46 -7.90
C VAL A 43 11.20 8.37 -9.12
N ARG A 44 12.40 8.94 -9.23
CA ARG A 44 12.81 9.76 -10.37
C ARG A 44 12.99 8.81 -11.56
N ARG A 45 12.08 8.87 -12.54
CA ARG A 45 12.34 8.27 -13.86
C ARG A 45 13.59 8.93 -14.44
N PRO A 46 14.70 8.22 -14.70
CA PRO A 46 15.73 8.78 -15.56
C PRO A 46 15.10 9.00 -16.94
N ALA A 47 15.31 10.19 -17.50
CA ALA A 47 14.90 10.52 -18.85
C ALA A 47 15.56 9.53 -19.81
N ALA A 48 14.74 8.74 -20.51
CA ALA A 48 15.21 7.77 -21.48
C ALA A 48 15.70 8.52 -22.73
N GLU A 49 17.01 8.52 -22.93
CA GLU A 49 17.63 8.80 -24.23
C GLU A 49 17.29 7.65 -25.18
N ALA A 50 16.86 8.00 -26.39
CA ALA A 50 16.20 7.10 -27.32
C ALA A 50 17.17 6.11 -28.01
N ALA A 51 16.82 4.82 -28.01
CA ALA A 51 17.01 3.92 -29.16
C ALA A 51 16.24 2.59 -28.97
N PRO A 52 15.72 1.96 -30.05
CA PRO A 52 14.80 0.83 -29.96
C PRO A 52 15.54 -0.51 -30.08
N THR A 53 15.28 -1.41 -29.13
CA THR A 53 15.31 -2.88 -29.27
C THR A 53 14.84 -3.41 -27.92
N THR A 54 13.79 -4.23 -27.93
CA THR A 54 13.06 -4.76 -26.76
C THR A 54 13.89 -4.79 -25.47
N PRO A 55 13.77 -3.78 -24.58
CA PRO A 55 14.60 -3.73 -23.39
C PRO A 55 14.09 -4.77 -22.38
N PRO A 56 14.98 -5.47 -21.65
CA PRO A 56 14.56 -6.09 -20.40
C PRO A 56 13.91 -4.99 -19.55
N SER A 57 12.70 -5.23 -19.05
CA SER A 57 11.98 -4.27 -18.21
C SER A 57 12.97 -3.67 -17.20
N PRO A 58 13.15 -2.34 -17.16
CA PRO A 58 14.17 -1.74 -16.31
C PRO A 58 13.92 -2.22 -14.89
N ALA A 59 14.92 -2.88 -14.30
CA ALA A 59 14.84 -3.41 -12.96
C ALA A 59 14.47 -2.26 -12.02
N VAL A 60 13.27 -2.32 -11.44
CA VAL A 60 12.81 -1.27 -10.54
C VAL A 60 13.71 -1.27 -9.32
N THR A 61 14.19 -0.10 -8.90
CA THR A 61 15.07 0.00 -7.73
C THR A 61 14.36 0.65 -6.55
N VAL A 62 14.65 0.15 -5.35
CA VAL A 62 14.20 0.71 -4.07
C VAL A 62 15.46 1.04 -3.27
N GLY A 63 15.68 2.33 -3.01
CA GLY A 63 16.91 2.79 -2.33
C GLY A 63 18.20 2.39 -3.08
N GLY A 64 18.18 2.44 -4.41
CA GLY A 64 19.33 2.09 -5.27
C GLY A 64 19.57 0.59 -5.47
N HIS A 65 18.77 -0.28 -4.85
CA HIS A 65 18.89 -1.73 -4.96
C HIS A 65 17.79 -2.29 -5.86
N PRO A 66 18.05 -3.31 -6.71
CA PRO A 66 17.02 -3.95 -7.51
C PRO A 66 15.96 -4.55 -6.58
N ALA A 67 14.69 -4.27 -6.88
CA ALA A 67 13.56 -4.70 -6.08
C ALA A 67 12.75 -5.77 -6.79
N ALA A 68 12.37 -6.80 -6.05
CA ALA A 68 11.33 -7.70 -6.50
C ALA A 68 9.99 -6.96 -6.51
N THR A 69 9.12 -7.25 -7.47
CA THR A 69 7.86 -6.53 -7.65
C THR A 69 6.68 -7.48 -7.52
N ILE A 70 5.73 -7.10 -6.65
CA ILE A 70 4.40 -7.69 -6.56
C ILE A 70 3.39 -6.62 -6.94
N VAL A 71 2.41 -6.99 -7.76
CA VAL A 71 1.29 -6.12 -8.12
C VAL A 71 0.04 -6.64 -7.41
N ALA A 72 -0.59 -5.78 -6.62
CA ALA A 72 -1.89 -6.02 -6.03
C ALA A 72 -2.96 -5.49 -6.99
N GLU A 73 -3.77 -6.40 -7.51
CA GLU A 73 -4.83 -6.18 -8.51
C GLU A 73 -6.18 -6.53 -7.88
N ALA A 74 -7.28 -6.18 -8.55
CA ALA A 74 -8.63 -6.48 -8.03
C ALA A 74 -8.88 -7.97 -7.73
N GLY A 75 -8.27 -8.86 -8.53
CA GLY A 75 -8.44 -10.30 -8.39
C GLY A 75 -7.44 -11.00 -7.46
N GLY A 76 -6.50 -10.27 -6.85
CA GLY A 76 -5.44 -10.83 -6.01
C GLY A 76 -4.06 -10.29 -6.34
N LEU A 77 -3.02 -11.13 -6.17
CA LEU A 77 -1.63 -10.73 -6.33
C LEU A 77 -1.03 -11.27 -7.63
N ARG A 78 -0.15 -10.49 -8.24
CA ARG A 78 0.68 -10.92 -9.36
C ARG A 78 2.16 -10.73 -9.04
N LEU A 79 2.92 -11.81 -9.07
CA LEU A 79 4.36 -11.80 -8.82
C LEU A 79 5.08 -11.53 -10.14
N ALA A 80 5.40 -10.26 -10.41
CA ALA A 80 6.07 -9.86 -11.64
C ALA A 80 7.48 -10.49 -11.75
N SER A 81 8.17 -10.65 -10.61
CA SER A 81 9.52 -11.23 -10.56
C SER A 81 9.54 -12.76 -10.70
N ALA A 82 8.42 -13.46 -10.49
CA ALA A 82 8.32 -14.93 -10.49
C ALA A 82 7.50 -15.44 -11.69
N GLY A 83 7.84 -14.99 -12.90
CA GLY A 83 7.19 -15.46 -14.12
C GLY A 83 5.73 -15.01 -14.27
N ASN A 84 5.36 -13.89 -13.64
CA ASN A 84 4.02 -13.31 -13.73
C ASN A 84 2.90 -14.20 -13.13
N ARG A 85 3.25 -15.06 -12.18
CA ARG A 85 2.30 -15.91 -11.45
C ARG A 85 1.23 -15.07 -10.77
N ARG A 86 -0.04 -15.50 -10.89
CA ARG A 86 -1.19 -14.89 -10.21
C ARG A 86 -1.61 -15.75 -9.02
N ILE A 87 -1.99 -15.09 -7.93
CA ILE A 87 -2.53 -15.69 -6.71
C ILE A 87 -3.90 -15.05 -6.51
N PRO A 88 -4.99 -15.83 -6.49
CA PRO A 88 -6.32 -15.27 -6.28
C PRO A 88 -6.45 -14.77 -4.85
N LEU A 89 -7.33 -13.77 -4.67
CA LEU A 89 -7.48 -13.01 -3.42
C LEU A 89 -7.70 -13.90 -2.18
N ASP A 90 -8.56 -14.91 -2.30
CA ASP A 90 -8.92 -15.88 -1.26
C ASP A 90 -7.75 -16.80 -0.87
N ALA A 91 -6.81 -17.05 -1.78
CA ALA A 91 -5.65 -17.89 -1.54
C ALA A 91 -4.44 -17.13 -0.97
N VAL A 92 -4.44 -15.79 -0.98
CA VAL A 92 -3.29 -14.96 -0.56
C VAL A 92 -2.77 -15.34 0.84
N PRO A 93 -3.61 -15.49 1.89
CA PRO A 93 -3.12 -15.78 3.24
C PRO A 93 -2.42 -17.14 3.36
N ASP A 94 -2.88 -18.14 2.60
CA ASP A 94 -2.45 -19.53 2.72
C ASP A 94 -1.43 -19.95 1.67
N ASP A 95 -1.16 -19.12 0.66
CA ASP A 95 -0.30 -19.47 -0.46
C ASP A 95 1.14 -19.76 0.00
N ARG A 96 1.52 -21.04 -0.04
CA ARG A 96 2.85 -21.49 0.39
C ARG A 96 3.96 -20.92 -0.50
N ALA A 97 3.74 -20.89 -1.81
CA ALA A 97 4.75 -20.42 -2.74
C ALA A 97 5.01 -18.91 -2.61
N LEU A 98 4.02 -18.11 -2.22
CA LEU A 98 4.19 -16.70 -1.85
C LEU A 98 5.06 -16.57 -0.61
N ARG A 99 4.78 -17.35 0.43
CA ARG A 99 5.59 -17.35 1.67
C ARG A 99 7.04 -17.75 1.38
N ASP A 100 7.24 -18.78 0.59
CA ASP A 100 8.58 -19.25 0.17
C ASP A 100 9.31 -18.17 -0.64
N ALA A 101 8.62 -17.49 -1.56
CA ALA A 101 9.19 -16.38 -2.33
C ALA A 101 9.58 -15.19 -1.43
N LEU A 102 8.71 -14.81 -0.49
CA LEU A 102 8.98 -13.72 0.46
C LEU A 102 10.17 -14.05 1.39
N ALA A 103 10.25 -15.30 1.86
CA ALA A 103 11.37 -15.77 2.67
C ALA A 103 12.68 -15.76 1.87
N ALA A 104 12.65 -16.14 0.58
CA ALA A 104 13.81 -16.06 -0.30
C ALA A 104 14.27 -14.61 -0.48
N LEU A 105 13.35 -13.65 -0.65
CA LEU A 105 13.69 -12.22 -0.73
C LEU A 105 14.32 -11.71 0.56
N ARG A 106 13.80 -12.13 1.72
CA ARG A 106 14.38 -11.83 3.04
C ARG A 106 15.81 -12.37 3.15
N ALA A 107 16.03 -13.63 2.81
CA ALA A 107 17.34 -14.27 2.88
C ALA A 107 18.36 -13.63 1.92
N ALA A 108 17.91 -13.17 0.75
CA ALA A 108 18.72 -12.46 -0.23
C ALA A 108 18.83 -10.94 0.04
N GLU A 109 18.29 -10.44 1.16
CA GLU A 109 18.21 -9.01 1.52
C GLU A 109 17.64 -8.11 0.41
N THR A 110 16.84 -8.70 -0.48
CA THR A 110 16.31 -8.05 -1.67
C THR A 110 15.06 -7.27 -1.30
N PRO A 111 14.99 -5.96 -1.58
CA PRO A 111 13.81 -5.17 -1.27
C PRO A 111 12.59 -5.63 -2.08
N LEU A 112 11.42 -5.44 -1.51
CA LEU A 112 10.13 -5.68 -2.16
C LEU A 112 9.45 -4.36 -2.49
N LEU A 113 9.00 -4.22 -3.73
CA LEU A 113 8.08 -3.18 -4.17
C LEU A 113 6.68 -3.77 -4.35
N VAL A 114 5.70 -3.20 -3.67
CA VAL A 114 4.28 -3.52 -3.84
C VAL A 114 3.61 -2.41 -4.64
N LEU A 115 3.21 -2.73 -5.87
CA LEU A 115 2.41 -1.86 -6.72
C LEU A 115 0.93 -2.14 -6.44
N ILE A 116 0.18 -1.14 -6.01
CA ILE A 116 -1.23 -1.28 -5.66
C ILE A 116 -2.06 -0.61 -6.75
N GLU A 117 -2.78 -1.40 -7.54
CA GLU A 117 -3.73 -0.88 -8.51
C GLU A 117 -4.94 -0.21 -7.83
N PRO A 118 -5.70 0.65 -8.54
CA PRO A 118 -6.83 1.36 -7.94
C PRO A 118 -7.85 0.44 -7.24
N ALA A 119 -8.08 -0.75 -7.81
CA ALA A 119 -8.97 -1.76 -7.26
C ALA A 119 -8.24 -2.87 -6.45
N GLY A 120 -6.92 -2.78 -6.30
CA GLY A 120 -6.08 -3.80 -5.65
C GLY A 120 -5.84 -3.60 -4.15
N LEU A 121 -6.57 -2.67 -3.51
CA LEU A 121 -6.39 -2.36 -2.09
C LEU A 121 -6.63 -3.58 -1.18
N GLU A 122 -7.63 -4.40 -1.50
CA GLU A 122 -7.95 -5.59 -0.71
C GLU A 122 -6.83 -6.64 -0.81
N ALA A 123 -6.29 -6.87 -2.01
CA ALA A 123 -5.17 -7.78 -2.20
C ALA A 123 -3.90 -7.27 -1.48
N ALA A 124 -3.65 -5.96 -1.49
CA ALA A 124 -2.55 -5.36 -0.74
C ALA A 124 -2.74 -5.54 0.78
N PHE A 125 -3.96 -5.35 1.28
CA PHE A 125 -4.30 -5.54 2.68
C PHE A 125 -4.07 -7.00 3.12
N LEU A 126 -4.47 -7.98 2.32
CA LEU A 126 -4.23 -9.40 2.62
C LEU A 126 -2.74 -9.79 2.54
N LEU A 127 -1.94 -9.09 1.73
CA LEU A 127 -0.50 -9.30 1.65
C LEU A 127 0.25 -8.82 2.89
N GLU A 128 -0.20 -7.75 3.56
CA GLU A 128 0.49 -7.15 4.70
C GLU A 128 0.89 -8.13 5.81
N PRO A 129 -0.02 -8.97 6.38
CA PRO A 129 0.36 -9.91 7.43
C PRO A 129 1.34 -10.98 6.93
N VAL A 130 1.20 -11.44 5.68
CA VAL A 130 2.10 -12.43 5.08
C VAL A 130 3.49 -11.84 4.88
N ALA A 131 3.57 -10.61 4.39
CA ALA A 131 4.82 -9.88 4.19
C ALA A 131 5.49 -9.49 5.51
N ALA A 132 4.72 -9.15 6.56
CA ALA A 132 5.27 -8.92 7.89
C ALA A 132 5.90 -10.21 8.46
N ALA A 133 5.22 -11.35 8.33
CA ALA A 133 5.72 -12.62 8.83
C ALA A 133 6.92 -13.15 8.04
N HIS A 134 6.89 -13.08 6.72
CA HIS A 134 7.84 -13.79 5.84
C HIS A 134 8.67 -12.88 4.91
N GLY A 135 8.24 -11.64 4.67
CA GLY A 135 8.83 -10.72 3.70
C GLY A 135 10.13 -10.03 4.12
N PRO A 136 10.83 -9.38 3.19
CA PRO A 136 12.10 -8.71 3.46
C PRO A 136 11.91 -7.51 4.40
N VAL A 137 13.01 -7.06 5.02
CA VAL A 137 13.01 -5.90 5.93
C VAL A 137 12.63 -4.61 5.18
N ARG A 138 13.01 -4.50 3.90
CA ARG A 138 12.77 -3.32 3.07
C ARG A 138 11.58 -3.56 2.15
N ILE A 139 10.44 -2.96 2.49
CA ILE A 139 9.22 -2.98 1.68
C ILE A 139 8.85 -1.54 1.32
N ALA A 140 8.69 -1.27 0.02
CA ALA A 140 8.15 -0.03 -0.49
C ALA A 140 6.76 -0.29 -1.11
N GLN A 141 5.82 0.63 -0.93
CA GLN A 141 4.51 0.57 -1.56
C GLN A 141 4.32 1.74 -2.50
N LEU A 142 3.76 1.49 -3.68
CA LEU A 142 3.37 2.51 -4.64
C LEU A 142 1.93 2.27 -5.06
N ARG A 143 1.06 3.24 -4.78
CA ARG A 143 -0.32 3.22 -5.27
C ARG A 143 -0.35 3.83 -6.66
N THR A 144 -0.84 3.09 -7.63
CA THR A 144 -1.11 3.65 -8.95
C THR A 144 -2.46 4.36 -8.89
N ALA A 145 -2.49 5.62 -9.33
CA ALA A 145 -3.72 6.37 -9.41
C ALA A 145 -4.51 5.94 -10.66
N THR A 146 -5.84 6.10 -10.61
CA THR A 146 -6.73 6.10 -11.78
C THR A 146 -6.16 7.05 -12.84
N PRO A 147 -6.36 6.78 -14.16
CA PRO A 147 -5.79 7.59 -15.23
C PRO A 147 -6.04 9.08 -14.96
N CYS A 148 -5.01 9.89 -15.16
CA CYS A 148 -4.98 11.29 -14.73
C CYS A 148 -6.12 12.19 -15.24
N ALA A 149 -6.92 11.73 -16.20
CA ALA A 149 -8.15 12.39 -16.61
C ALA A 149 -9.15 12.58 -15.45
N GLU A 150 -9.07 11.76 -14.41
CA GLU A 150 -9.92 11.84 -13.21
C GLU A 150 -9.25 12.57 -12.03
N ALA A 151 -8.05 13.11 -12.21
CA ALA A 151 -7.36 13.84 -11.15
C ALA A 151 -8.11 15.13 -10.80
N ARG A 152 -8.51 15.29 -9.52
CA ARG A 152 -9.16 16.51 -9.01
C ARG A 152 -8.25 17.74 -9.08
N ASP A 153 -6.94 17.52 -9.13
CA ASP A 153 -5.96 18.59 -9.32
C ASP A 153 -5.86 18.96 -10.81
N PRO A 154 -6.27 20.18 -11.21
CA PRO A 154 -6.24 20.61 -12.60
C PRO A 154 -4.83 20.78 -13.16
N ALA A 155 -3.78 20.90 -12.33
CA ALA A 155 -2.39 20.93 -12.78
C ALA A 155 -1.90 19.52 -13.12
N LEU A 156 -2.23 18.53 -12.29
CA LEU A 156 -1.88 17.13 -12.53
C LEU A 156 -2.63 16.55 -13.75
N ALA A 157 -3.92 16.88 -13.90
CA ALA A 157 -4.71 16.50 -15.06
C ALA A 157 -4.10 17.06 -16.36
N ARG A 158 -3.63 18.33 -16.35
CA ARG A 158 -2.95 18.96 -17.49
C ARG A 158 -1.59 18.33 -17.80
N ALA A 159 -0.80 18.01 -16.77
CA ALA A 159 0.50 17.37 -16.95
C ALA A 159 0.40 16.00 -17.63
N CYS A 160 -0.69 15.27 -17.39
CA CYS A 160 -0.92 13.98 -18.02
C CYS A 160 -1.68 14.05 -19.35
N ALA A 161 -2.35 15.16 -19.67
CA ALA A 161 -3.00 15.37 -20.97
C ALA A 161 -1.99 15.71 -22.08
N LEU A 162 -0.76 16.06 -21.71
CA LEU A 162 0.34 16.24 -22.66
C LEU A 162 0.72 14.87 -23.23
N PRO A 163 0.65 14.65 -24.56
CA PRO A 163 1.13 13.41 -25.15
C PRO A 163 2.61 13.23 -24.78
N PRO A 164 3.06 11.99 -24.50
CA PRO A 164 4.47 11.72 -24.22
C PRO A 164 5.29 12.11 -25.46
N GLY A 165 5.85 13.32 -25.48
CA GLY A 165 6.64 13.82 -26.60
C GLY A 165 6.54 15.31 -26.92
N THR A 166 5.57 16.06 -26.38
CA THR A 166 5.50 17.52 -26.61
C THR A 166 6.13 18.30 -25.45
N GLY A 167 7.42 18.04 -25.21
CA GLY A 167 8.29 18.95 -24.49
C GLY A 167 8.88 19.95 -25.48
N ALA A 168 8.69 21.24 -25.21
CA ALA A 168 9.10 22.37 -26.02
C ALA A 168 10.58 22.28 -26.48
N ARG A 169 10.80 22.67 -27.75
CA ARG A 169 12.09 23.13 -28.24
C ARG A 169 12.46 24.47 -27.59
#